data_AF-A0A2Z6S446-F1
#
_entry.id   AF-A0A2Z6S446-F1
#
_cell.length_a   1.000
_cell.length_b   1.000
_cell.length_c   1.000
_cell.angle_alpha   90.00
_cell.angle_beta   90.00
_cell.angle_gamma   90.00
#
_symmetry.space_group_name_H-M   'P 1'
#
loop_
_entity.id
_entity.type
_entity.pdbx_description
1 polymer ?
#
loop_
_entity_poly.entity_id
_entity_poly.type
_entity_poly.pdbx_seq_one_letter_code
_entity_poly.pdbx_strand_id
1 'polypeptide(L)'
;MTSLKRNQERTHEENQERAYIAASHRGDRSMEARIESARKASDIHKKRTGKALRITAEDVRNEEMYQEIDLEEEAKLENLPHKAVGENR
;
A
#
# COMPACT_ATOMS: atom_id res chain seq x y z
N MET A 1 -22.69 5.07 -29.14
CA MET A 1 -23.40 5.27 -27.85
C MET A 1 -22.35 5.54 -26.79
N THR A 2 -22.34 6.78 -26.30
CA THR A 2 -21.25 7.44 -25.58
C THR A 2 -21.17 6.96 -24.12
N SER A 3 -20.03 6.40 -23.71
CA SER A 3 -19.78 6.06 -22.30
C SER A 3 -19.39 7.33 -21.54
N LEU A 4 -20.38 8.00 -20.95
CA LEU A 4 -20.16 9.00 -19.92
C LEU A 4 -19.72 8.27 -18.64
N LYS A 5 -18.44 7.85 -18.58
CA LYS A 5 -17.81 7.58 -17.29
C LYS A 5 -17.76 8.92 -16.56
N ARG A 6 -18.71 9.13 -15.65
CA ARG A 6 -18.64 10.19 -14.65
C ARG A 6 -17.28 10.07 -13.98
N ASN A 7 -16.34 10.93 -14.37
CA ASN A 7 -15.09 11.11 -13.65
C ASN A 7 -15.50 11.79 -12.35
N GLN A 8 -16.02 11.00 -11.40
CA GLN A 8 -16.14 11.44 -10.01
C GLN A 8 -14.77 11.97 -9.65
N GLU A 9 -14.69 13.27 -9.36
CA GLU A 9 -13.44 13.92 -9.01
C GLU A 9 -12.94 13.23 -7.75
N ARG A 10 -11.93 12.38 -7.92
CA ARG A 10 -11.28 11.71 -6.81
C ARG A 10 -10.61 12.77 -5.96
N THR A 11 -10.72 12.62 -4.65
CA THR A 11 -10.04 13.51 -3.71
C THR A 11 -8.53 13.47 -3.94
N HIS A 12 -7.84 14.52 -3.51
CA HIS A 12 -6.37 14.56 -3.59
C HIS A 12 -5.74 13.35 -2.88
N GLU A 13 -6.28 12.98 -1.72
CA GLU A 13 -5.82 11.84 -0.93
C GLU A 13 -6.03 10.51 -1.67
N GLU A 14 -7.19 10.28 -2.30
CA GLU A 14 -7.40 9.07 -3.12
C GLU A 14 -6.45 8.99 -4.31
N ASN A 15 -6.14 10.12 -4.95
CA ASN A 15 -5.19 10.12 -6.06
C ASN A 15 -3.76 9.85 -5.58
N GLN A 16 -3.39 10.38 -4.41
CA GLN A 16 -2.08 10.14 -3.79
C GLN A 16 -1.95 8.68 -3.34
N GLU A 17 -2.97 8.11 -2.71
CA GLU A 17 -3.07 6.69 -2.37
C GLU A 17 -2.82 5.82 -3.61
N ARG A 18 -3.56 6.05 -4.69
CA ARG A 18 -3.43 5.30 -5.95
C ARG A 18 -2.06 5.45 -6.60
N ALA A 19 -1.44 6.62 -6.50
CA ALA A 19 -0.10 6.84 -7.02
C ALA A 19 0.94 5.99 -6.26
N TYR A 20 0.81 5.88 -4.93
CA TYR A 20 1.69 5.05 -4.12
C TYR A 20 1.48 3.55 -4.35
N ILE A 21 0.23 3.09 -4.54
CA ILE A 21 -0.06 1.70 -4.95
C ILE A 21 0.59 1.37 -6.30
N ALA A 22 0.43 2.26 -7.29
CA ALA A 22 1.06 2.06 -8.60
C ALA A 22 2.59 2.04 -8.48
N ALA A 23 3.16 2.90 -7.63
CA ALA A 23 4.59 2.95 -7.37
C ALA A 23 5.14 1.67 -6.70
N SER A 24 4.38 1.01 -5.82
CA SER A 24 4.80 -0.26 -5.19
C SER A 24 4.79 -1.44 -6.15
N HIS A 25 3.99 -1.40 -7.21
CA HIS A 25 3.94 -2.42 -8.26
C HIS A 25 5.01 -2.23 -9.36
N ARG A 26 5.85 -1.19 -9.28
CA ARG A 26 6.90 -0.96 -10.27
C ARG A 26 8.10 -1.89 -10.08
N GLY A 27 8.24 -2.87 -10.97
CA GLY A 27 9.38 -3.80 -11.01
C GLY A 27 10.74 -3.16 -11.27
N ASP A 28 10.79 -1.93 -11.80
CA ASP A 28 12.03 -1.18 -12.03
C ASP A 28 12.63 -0.54 -10.76
N ARG A 29 11.93 -0.66 -9.62
CA ARG A 29 12.34 -0.08 -8.32
C ARG A 29 12.89 -1.14 -7.37
N SER A 30 13.74 -0.71 -6.44
CA SER A 30 14.22 -1.59 -5.36
C SER A 30 13.07 -2.07 -4.49
N MET A 31 13.24 -3.26 -3.90
CA MET A 31 12.23 -3.85 -3.03
C MET A 31 11.86 -2.93 -1.85
N GLU A 32 12.86 -2.28 -1.26
CA GLU A 32 12.66 -1.33 -0.16
C GLU A 32 11.82 -0.12 -0.57
N ALA A 33 12.13 0.49 -1.72
CA ALA A 33 11.36 1.62 -2.24
C ALA A 33 9.91 1.24 -2.58
N ARG A 34 9.69 0.00 -3.04
CA ARG A 34 8.35 -0.54 -3.29
C ARG A 34 7.58 -0.74 -1.99
N ILE A 35 8.21 -1.32 -0.96
CA ILE A 35 7.60 -1.51 0.37
C ILE A 35 7.28 -0.16 1.01
N GLU A 36 8.19 0.82 0.94
CA GLU A 36 7.94 2.17 1.46
C GLU A 36 6.73 2.83 0.77
N SER A 37 6.63 2.68 -0.56
CA SER A 37 5.47 3.17 -1.32
C SER A 37 4.18 2.48 -0.85
N ALA A 38 4.20 1.16 -0.66
CA ALA A 38 3.03 0.41 -0.18
C ALA A 38 2.60 0.84 1.24
N ARG A 39 3.55 1.12 2.13
CA ARG A 39 3.27 1.66 3.48
C ARG A 39 2.62 3.05 3.42
N LYS A 40 3.15 3.96 2.60
CA LYS A 40 2.55 5.29 2.41
C LYS A 40 1.14 5.21 1.84
N ALA A 41 0.87 4.27 0.93
CA ALA A 41 -0.48 4.01 0.46
C ALA A 41 -1.40 3.56 1.60
N SER A 42 -0.94 2.62 2.45
CA SER A 42 -1.69 2.16 3.62
C SER A 42 -2.01 3.29 4.59
N ASP A 43 -1.07 4.19 4.87
CA ASP A 43 -1.28 5.32 5.78
C ASP A 43 -2.39 6.26 5.29
N ILE A 44 -2.37 6.59 3.99
CA ILE A 44 -3.40 7.43 3.37
C ILE A 44 -4.75 6.70 3.34
N HIS A 45 -4.74 5.42 3.00
CA HIS A 45 -5.93 4.58 2.98
C HIS A 45 -6.56 4.54 4.39
N LYS A 46 -5.77 4.27 5.43
CA LYS A 46 -6.21 4.28 6.83
C LYS A 46 -6.76 5.62 7.26
N LYS A 47 -6.12 6.72 6.87
CA LYS A 47 -6.64 8.06 7.16
C LYS A 47 -8.03 8.29 6.54
N ARG A 48 -8.28 7.75 5.35
CA ARG A 48 -9.52 7.94 4.59
C ARG A 48 -10.64 6.96 4.98
N THR A 49 -10.30 5.70 5.24
CA THR A 49 -11.27 4.60 5.44
C THR A 49 -11.33 4.10 6.88
N GLY A 50 -10.33 4.41 7.70
CA GLY A 50 -10.18 3.89 9.06
C GLY A 50 -9.54 2.50 9.14
N LYS A 51 -9.16 1.89 8.01
CA LYS A 51 -8.56 0.54 7.95
C LYS A 51 -7.18 0.59 7.30
N ALA A 52 -6.24 -0.21 7.77
CA ALA A 52 -4.92 -0.30 7.12
C ALA A 52 -4.94 -1.32 5.97
N LEU A 53 -3.97 -1.21 5.06
CA LEU A 53 -3.71 -2.23 4.05
C LEU A 53 -2.66 -3.22 4.58
N ARG A 54 -2.90 -4.51 4.37
CA ARG A 54 -1.91 -5.56 4.63
C ARG A 54 -0.81 -5.48 3.58
N ILE A 55 0.37 -5.07 4.02
CA ILE A 55 1.56 -5.00 3.17
C ILE A 55 2.53 -6.11 3.57
N THR A 56 2.74 -7.08 2.69
CA THR A 56 3.82 -8.08 2.84
C THR A 56 4.85 -7.95 1.72
N ALA A 57 6.09 -8.38 1.99
CA ALA A 57 7.13 -8.40 0.97
C ALA A 57 6.79 -9.36 -0.19
N GLU A 58 6.02 -10.42 0.05
CA GLU A 58 5.56 -11.30 -1.03
C GLU A 58 4.50 -10.62 -1.90
N ASP A 59 3.50 -9.98 -1.30
CA ASP A 59 2.46 -9.26 -2.05
C ASP A 59 3.06 -8.14 -2.91
N VAL A 60 4.02 -7.39 -2.34
CA VAL A 60 4.75 -6.35 -3.07
C VAL A 60 5.55 -6.94 -4.24
N ARG A 61 6.26 -8.06 -4.02
CA ARG A 61 7.09 -8.71 -5.05
C ARG A 61 6.24 -9.26 -6.20
N ASN A 62 5.10 -9.86 -5.86
CA ASN A 62 4.17 -10.50 -6.80
C ASN A 62 3.18 -9.50 -7.42
N GLU A 63 3.24 -8.23 -7.03
CA GLU A 63 2.34 -7.17 -7.53
C GLU A 63 0.86 -7.44 -7.21
N GLU A 64 0.63 -8.11 -6.09
CA GLU A 64 -0.72 -8.47 -5.62
C GLU A 64 -1.48 -7.24 -5.12
N MET A 65 -2.81 -7.38 -5.11
CA MET A 65 -3.71 -6.39 -4.53
C MET A 65 -3.67 -6.47 -3.01
N TYR A 66 -3.40 -5.34 -2.35
CA TYR A 66 -3.40 -5.29 -0.88
C TYR A 66 -4.81 -5.36 -0.33
N GLN A 67 -4.98 -6.17 0.71
CA GLN A 67 -6.25 -6.36 1.39
C GLN A 67 -6.36 -5.40 2.57
N GLU A 68 -7.56 -4.88 2.83
CA GLU A 68 -7.83 -4.17 4.08
C GLU A 68 -7.77 -5.14 5.25
N ILE A 69 -7.23 -4.69 6.37
CA ILE A 69 -7.19 -5.43 7.63
C ILE A 69 -7.92 -4.65 8.72
N ASP A 70 -8.57 -5.38 9.61
CA ASP A 70 -9.23 -4.80 10.77
C ASP A 70 -8.21 -4.47 11.87
N LEU A 71 -8.62 -3.62 12.83
CA LEU A 71 -7.73 -3.12 13.91
C LEU A 71 -7.05 -4.24 14.70
N GLU A 72 -7.73 -5.37 14.91
CA GLU A 72 -7.19 -6.51 15.63
C GLU A 72 -6.09 -7.24 14.84
N GLU A 73 -6.19 -7.25 13.50
CA GLU A 73 -5.16 -7.79 12.63
C GLU A 73 -3.97 -6.83 12.51
N GLU A 74 -4.22 -5.53 12.46
CA GLU A 74 -3.18 -4.50 12.47
C GLU A 74 -2.32 -4.59 13.73
N ALA A 75 -2.94 -4.73 14.91
CA ALA A 75 -2.22 -4.91 16.17
C ALA A 75 -1.31 -6.15 16.17
N LYS A 76 -1.68 -7.22 15.44
CA LYS A 76 -0.83 -8.41 15.30
C LYS A 76 0.39 -8.15 14.42
N LEU A 77 0.29 -7.26 13.42
CA LEU A 77 1.41 -6.84 12.58
C LEU A 77 2.41 -5.95 13.33
N GLU A 78 1.94 -5.06 14.20
CA GLU A 78 2.81 -4.17 14.99
C GLU A 78 3.61 -4.95 16.05
N ASN A 79 3.04 -6.03 16.58
CA ASN A 79 3.69 -6.89 17.57
C ASN A 79 4.67 -7.93 16.97
N LEU A 80 4.81 -7.99 15.64
CA LEU A 80 5.82 -8.84 14.99
C LEU A 80 7.19 -8.14 15.07
N PRO A 81 8.23 -8.79 15.64
CA PRO A 81 9.56 -8.19 15.69
C PRO A 81 10.01 -7.93 14.25
N HIS A 82 10.28 -6.66 13.93
CA HIS A 82 10.99 -6.25 12.72
C HIS A 82 12.35 -6.96 12.70
N LYS A 83 12.40 -8.17 12.12
CA LYS A 83 13.69 -8.78 11.78
C LYS A 83 14.33 -7.85 10.77
N ALA A 84 15.38 -7.20 11.25
CA ALA A 84 16.33 -6.37 10.55
C ALA A 84 16.38 -6.70 9.06
N VAL A 85 16.02 -5.71 8.24
CA VAL A 85 16.50 -5.65 6.88
C VAL A 85 18.02 -5.71 6.99
N GLY A 86 18.60 -6.82 6.56
CA GLY A 86 20.02 -7.09 6.71
C GLY A 86 20.83 -5.98 6.05
N GLU A 87 21.60 -5.26 6.88
CA GLU A 87 22.83 -4.61 6.43
C GLU A 87 23.70 -5.68 5.75
N ASN A 88 23.76 -5.68 4.42
CA ASN A 88 24.90 -6.27 3.71
C ASN A 88 25.77 -5.11 3.24
N ARG A 89 26.87 -4.91 3.98
CA ARG A 89 28.06 -4.19 3.54
C ARG A 89 28.80 -4.98 2.46
#